data_AF-A0A2K4AH48-F1
#
_entry.id   AF-A0A2K4AH48-F1
#
_cell.length_a   1.000
_cell.length_b   1.000
_cell.length_c   1.000
_cell.angle_alpha   90.00
_cell.angle_beta   90.00
_cell.angle_gamma   90.00
#
_symmetry.space_group_name_H-M   'P 1'
#
loop_
_entity.id
_entity.type
_entity.pdbx_description
1 polymer ?
#
loop_
_entity_poly.entity_id
_entity_poly.type
_entity_poly.pdbx_seq_one_letter_code
_entity_poly.pdbx_strand_id
1 'polypeptide(L)'
;MKIVIIGGFLGGGKTTVLNHLLAESLKESLKPAVIMNEFGKMSVDGALVSEDIPLSELTEGCICCEMKADVSEQLHQLYLEEQPDIVFIECSGIAEPVSVLDACLTPILAPFTTITHMIGVVDASIYHQISNFPRDVQGLFYEQLAYCSVLFVNKIDLAYVDATSKLLKDLEVINPDADIQVGMHGRVTLPIALKHMTIASSSKHETLHKTMNHQLIQSPVKCTKAQFIERLACLPSHIYRLKGFMTFQDTTQTYLIQYTQGQYELIPMSFSKKVPEYLVLIGKGISKEDYQCLEQ
;
A
#
# COMPACT_ATOMS: atom_id res chain seq x y z
N MET A 1 -11.41 -9.81 -3.67
CA MET A 1 -11.05 -8.61 -4.45
C MET A 1 -9.56 -8.33 -4.30
N LYS A 2 -8.80 -8.27 -5.39
CA LYS A 2 -7.37 -7.89 -5.38
C LYS A 2 -7.25 -6.37 -5.34
N ILE A 3 -6.19 -5.85 -4.71
CA ILE A 3 -5.87 -4.42 -4.70
C ILE A 3 -4.45 -4.20 -5.22
N VAL A 4 -4.28 -3.21 -6.09
CA VAL A 4 -2.99 -2.70 -6.55
C VAL A 4 -2.93 -1.21 -6.24
N ILE A 5 -1.94 -0.80 -5.46
CA ILE A 5 -1.73 0.59 -5.07
C ILE A 5 -0.63 1.18 -5.94
N ILE A 6 -0.89 2.31 -6.58
CA ILE A 6 0.03 3.01 -7.47
C ILE A 6 0.44 4.32 -6.79
N GLY A 7 1.70 4.39 -6.37
CA GLY A 7 2.32 5.54 -5.75
C GLY A 7 3.50 6.08 -6.56
N GLY A 8 4.20 7.07 -6.00
CA GLY A 8 5.34 7.73 -6.63
C GLY A 8 5.14 9.23 -6.84
N PHE A 9 6.24 9.91 -7.09
CA PHE A 9 6.30 11.37 -7.10
C PHE A 9 5.43 12.03 -8.19
N LEU A 10 5.15 13.33 -8.07
CA LEU A 10 4.40 14.08 -9.09
C LEU A 10 5.10 13.98 -10.45
N GLY A 11 4.31 13.78 -11.50
CA GLY A 11 4.83 13.68 -12.86
C GLY A 11 5.47 12.33 -13.23
N GLY A 12 5.55 11.35 -12.31
CA GLY A 12 6.16 10.03 -12.59
C GLY A 12 5.48 9.20 -13.68
N GLY A 13 4.24 9.53 -14.05
CA GLY A 13 3.43 8.76 -14.99
C GLY A 13 2.57 7.67 -14.34
N LYS A 14 2.17 7.88 -13.08
CA LYS A 14 1.26 6.98 -12.33
C LYS A 14 -0.04 6.69 -13.10
N THR A 15 -0.72 7.71 -13.58
CA THR A 15 -1.95 7.55 -14.38
C THR A 15 -1.71 6.81 -15.69
N THR A 16 -0.54 6.98 -16.32
CA THR A 16 -0.15 6.21 -17.51
C THR A 16 0.06 4.73 -17.18
N VAL A 17 0.66 4.43 -16.02
CA VAL A 17 0.78 3.06 -15.49
C VAL A 17 -0.59 2.47 -15.19
N LEU A 18 -1.48 3.23 -14.55
CA LEU A 18 -2.86 2.83 -14.27
C LEU A 18 -3.60 2.44 -15.56
N ASN A 19 -3.58 3.31 -16.57
CA ASN A 19 -4.17 3.06 -17.89
C ASN A 19 -3.67 1.76 -18.51
N HIS A 20 -2.36 1.53 -18.44
CA HIS A 20 -1.75 0.32 -18.96
C HIS A 20 -2.26 -0.93 -18.22
N LEU A 21 -2.29 -0.90 -16.88
CA LEU A 21 -2.73 -2.02 -16.06
C LEU A 21 -4.23 -2.33 -16.21
N LEU A 22 -5.06 -1.30 -16.41
CA LEU A 22 -6.48 -1.47 -16.74
C LEU A 22 -6.66 -2.20 -18.06
N ALA A 23 -5.93 -1.77 -19.10
CA ALA A 23 -5.98 -2.42 -20.41
C ALA A 23 -5.53 -3.89 -20.34
N GLU A 24 -4.47 -4.20 -19.59
CA GLU A 24 -4.04 -5.59 -19.37
C GLU A 24 -5.07 -6.40 -18.59
N SER A 25 -5.72 -5.82 -17.58
CA SER A 25 -6.77 -6.50 -16.79
C SER A 25 -7.98 -6.86 -17.64
N LEU A 26 -8.41 -5.97 -18.54
CA LEU A 26 -9.51 -6.24 -19.47
C LEU A 26 -9.16 -7.33 -20.48
N LYS A 27 -7.92 -7.36 -20.99
CA LYS A 27 -7.44 -8.45 -21.87
C LYS A 27 -7.50 -9.82 -21.18
N GLU A 28 -7.21 -9.84 -19.88
CA GLU A 28 -7.30 -11.04 -19.04
C GLU A 28 -8.73 -11.38 -18.58
N SER A 29 -9.74 -10.65 -19.09
CA SER A 29 -11.16 -10.82 -18.74
C SER A 29 -11.46 -10.66 -17.24
N LEU A 30 -10.69 -9.83 -16.55
CA LEU A 30 -10.97 -9.42 -15.17
C LEU A 30 -11.97 -8.26 -15.17
N LYS A 31 -12.72 -8.09 -14.08
CA LYS A 31 -13.53 -6.90 -13.79
C LYS A 31 -12.72 -5.89 -12.96
N PRO A 32 -12.04 -4.90 -13.59
CA PRO A 32 -11.31 -3.88 -12.85
C PRO A 32 -12.24 -2.80 -12.31
N ALA A 33 -11.81 -2.13 -11.25
CA ALA A 33 -12.36 -0.86 -10.79
C ALA A 33 -11.25 0.07 -10.32
N VAL A 34 -11.54 1.37 -10.21
CA VAL A 34 -10.52 2.39 -9.89
C VAL A 34 -11.00 3.32 -8.77
N ILE A 35 -10.07 3.64 -7.87
CA ILE A 35 -10.21 4.71 -6.87
C ILE A 35 -9.09 5.72 -7.09
N MET A 36 -9.43 7.01 -7.23
CA MET A 36 -8.46 8.10 -7.49
C MET A 36 -8.53 9.20 -6.45
N ASN A 37 -7.37 9.79 -6.09
CA ASN A 37 -7.22 10.76 -5.00
C ASN A 37 -7.09 12.25 -5.38
N GLU A 38 -7.57 12.71 -6.55
CA GLU A 38 -7.60 14.15 -6.88
C GLU A 38 -8.63 14.47 -7.98
N PHE A 39 -9.22 15.68 -7.93
CA PHE A 39 -10.09 16.26 -8.97
C PHE A 39 -9.29 16.53 -10.25
N GLY A 40 -9.02 15.47 -11.01
CA GLY A 40 -8.44 15.54 -12.34
C GLY A 40 -9.40 14.97 -13.36
N LYS A 41 -10.45 15.76 -13.70
CA LYS A 41 -11.38 15.51 -14.82
C LYS A 41 -10.68 14.69 -15.92
N MET A 42 -11.04 13.43 -16.07
CA MET A 42 -10.61 12.60 -17.22
C MET A 42 -9.09 12.59 -17.45
N SER A 43 -8.31 12.05 -16.52
CA SER A 43 -6.85 11.80 -16.73
C SER A 43 -6.52 10.32 -16.99
N VAL A 44 -7.46 9.42 -16.73
CA VAL A 44 -7.50 8.07 -17.31
C VAL A 44 -7.94 8.24 -18.77
N ASP A 45 -7.22 7.66 -19.72
CA ASP A 45 -7.44 7.93 -21.15
C ASP A 45 -8.91 7.58 -21.48
N GLY A 46 -9.70 8.54 -21.97
CA GLY A 46 -11.15 8.35 -22.22
C GLY A 46 -11.45 7.27 -23.27
N ALA A 47 -10.41 6.78 -23.97
CA ALA A 47 -10.48 5.62 -24.87
C ALA A 47 -10.34 4.26 -24.15
N LEU A 48 -9.79 4.23 -22.92
CA LEU A 48 -9.60 3.02 -22.11
C LEU A 48 -10.62 2.88 -20.99
N VAL A 49 -11.14 4.00 -20.48
CA VAL A 49 -12.34 4.01 -19.64
C VAL A 49 -13.56 3.95 -20.55
N SER A 50 -14.00 2.75 -20.91
CA SER A 50 -15.36 2.61 -21.40
C SER A 50 -16.34 2.96 -20.26
N GLU A 51 -17.59 3.30 -20.61
CA GLU A 51 -18.66 3.55 -19.62
C GLU A 51 -18.90 2.37 -18.66
N ASP A 52 -18.32 1.19 -18.94
CA ASP A 52 -18.50 -0.05 -18.20
C ASP A 52 -17.52 -0.28 -17.03
N ILE A 53 -16.48 0.56 -16.85
CA ILE A 53 -15.54 0.42 -15.73
C ILE A 53 -16.03 1.28 -14.55
N PRO A 54 -16.36 0.68 -13.39
CA PRO A 54 -16.75 1.45 -12.22
C PRO A 54 -15.61 2.35 -11.73
N LEU A 55 -15.89 3.65 -11.63
CA LEU A 55 -14.99 4.68 -11.12
C LEU A 55 -15.56 5.28 -9.84
N SER A 56 -14.74 5.36 -8.79
CA SER A 56 -15.05 6.09 -7.56
C SER A 56 -13.99 7.18 -7.32
N GLU A 57 -14.44 8.40 -7.03
CA GLU A 57 -13.58 9.56 -6.78
C GLU A 57 -13.47 9.84 -5.28
N LEU A 58 -12.26 9.98 -4.75
CA LEU A 58 -12.03 10.44 -3.38
C LEU A 58 -12.26 11.96 -3.31
N THR A 59 -13.23 12.39 -2.50
CA THR A 59 -13.50 13.81 -2.28
C THR A 59 -12.45 14.41 -1.34
N GLU A 60 -11.96 15.63 -1.62
CA GLU A 60 -10.96 16.28 -0.76
C GLU A 60 -11.51 16.60 0.64
N GLY A 61 -10.79 16.10 1.65
CA GLY A 61 -10.89 16.47 3.04
C GLY A 61 -9.50 16.61 3.67
N CYS A 62 -9.25 17.69 4.41
CA CYS A 62 -7.93 17.99 4.97
C CYS A 62 -7.61 17.14 6.22
N ILE A 63 -6.34 16.73 6.32
CA ILE A 63 -5.64 16.12 7.47
C ILE A 63 -5.98 14.64 7.70
N CYS A 64 -5.24 13.77 7.01
CA CYS A 64 -4.85 12.36 7.24
C CYS A 64 -5.88 11.29 7.70
N CYS A 65 -7.01 11.67 8.28
CA CYS A 65 -8.10 10.83 8.75
C CYS A 65 -9.28 10.81 7.76
N GLU A 66 -9.57 11.93 7.10
CA GLU A 66 -10.66 12.03 6.11
C GLU A 66 -10.38 11.14 4.90
N MET A 67 -9.20 11.28 4.27
CA MET A 67 -8.79 10.39 3.16
C MET A 67 -8.85 8.89 3.49
N LYS A 68 -8.63 8.48 4.76
CA LYS A 68 -8.71 7.08 5.16
C LYS A 68 -10.16 6.59 5.28
N ALA A 69 -11.02 7.42 5.86
CA ALA A 69 -12.45 7.13 5.93
C ALA A 69 -13.01 7.01 4.51
N ASP A 70 -12.63 7.92 3.63
CA ASP A 70 -13.08 7.95 2.23
C ASP A 70 -12.65 6.71 1.46
N VAL A 71 -11.37 6.31 1.52
CA VAL A 71 -10.88 5.09 0.83
C VAL A 71 -11.58 3.83 1.36
N SER A 72 -11.71 3.69 2.68
CA SER A 72 -12.32 2.48 3.25
C SER A 72 -13.82 2.39 2.93
N GLU A 73 -14.53 3.51 2.96
CA GLU A 73 -15.96 3.55 2.64
C GLU A 73 -16.19 3.26 1.15
N GLN A 74 -15.41 3.89 0.26
CA GLN A 74 -15.49 3.65 -1.18
C GLN A 74 -15.17 2.22 -1.56
N LEU A 75 -14.11 1.62 -0.99
CA LEU A 75 -13.80 0.21 -1.23
C LEU A 75 -14.93 -0.71 -0.78
N HIS A 76 -15.57 -0.40 0.34
CA HIS A 76 -16.67 -1.19 0.86
C HIS A 76 -17.91 -1.08 -0.04
N GLN A 77 -18.28 0.14 -0.43
CA GLN A 77 -19.41 0.40 -1.33
C GLN A 77 -19.19 -0.24 -2.70
N LEU A 78 -18.02 -0.01 -3.30
CA LEU A 78 -17.63 -0.58 -4.59
C LEU A 78 -17.69 -2.11 -4.57
N TYR A 79 -17.26 -2.74 -3.48
CA TYR A 79 -17.36 -4.19 -3.33
C TYR A 79 -18.82 -4.67 -3.27
N LEU A 80 -19.70 -3.96 -2.56
CA LEU A 80 -21.10 -4.33 -2.44
C LEU A 80 -21.89 -4.16 -3.75
N GLU A 81 -21.59 -3.12 -4.53
CA GLU A 81 -22.30 -2.80 -5.77
C GLU A 81 -21.77 -3.61 -6.96
N GLU A 82 -20.43 -3.73 -7.07
CA GLU A 82 -19.80 -4.18 -8.30
C GLU A 82 -19.03 -5.51 -8.17
N GLN A 83 -18.62 -5.90 -6.96
CA GLN A 83 -17.79 -7.10 -6.74
C GLN A 83 -16.61 -7.24 -7.74
N PRO A 84 -15.72 -6.25 -7.87
CA PRO A 84 -14.64 -6.30 -8.85
C PRO A 84 -13.59 -7.38 -8.50
N ASP A 85 -12.97 -7.95 -9.53
CA ASP A 85 -11.86 -8.89 -9.36
C ASP A 85 -10.61 -8.18 -8.84
N ILE A 86 -10.38 -6.95 -9.31
CA ILE A 86 -9.22 -6.12 -8.99
C ILE A 86 -9.59 -4.64 -8.88
N VAL A 87 -9.04 -3.97 -7.88
CA VAL A 87 -9.15 -2.52 -7.69
C VAL A 87 -7.77 -1.89 -7.80
N PHE A 88 -7.67 -0.85 -8.62
CA PHE A 88 -6.49 0.00 -8.70
C PHE A 88 -6.72 1.28 -7.90
N ILE A 89 -5.76 1.61 -7.04
CA ILE A 89 -5.82 2.84 -6.23
C ILE A 89 -4.64 3.72 -6.61
N GLU A 90 -4.92 4.88 -7.21
CA GLU A 90 -3.88 5.89 -7.50
C GLU A 90 -3.74 6.86 -6.32
N CYS A 91 -2.54 6.90 -5.73
CA CYS A 91 -2.18 7.85 -4.69
C CYS A 91 -1.73 9.19 -5.32
N SER A 92 -2.07 10.32 -4.71
CA SER A 92 -1.55 11.62 -5.15
C SER A 92 -0.03 11.72 -4.93
N GLY A 93 0.66 12.60 -5.67
CA GLY A 93 2.12 12.53 -5.84
C GLY A 93 2.99 12.70 -4.59
N ILE A 94 2.42 13.06 -3.44
CA ILE A 94 3.11 13.09 -2.13
C ILE A 94 2.34 12.26 -1.08
N ALA A 95 1.17 11.71 -1.42
CA ALA A 95 0.38 10.91 -0.48
C ALA A 95 1.19 9.71 0.02
N GLU A 96 1.05 9.40 1.30
CA GLU A 96 1.70 8.29 1.97
C GLU A 96 1.00 6.97 1.54
N PRO A 97 1.59 6.13 0.66
CA PRO A 97 0.96 4.89 0.18
C PRO A 97 0.62 3.94 1.33
N VAL A 98 1.31 4.10 2.46
CA VAL A 98 1.07 3.38 3.70
C VAL A 98 -0.27 3.74 4.34
N SER A 99 -0.74 4.99 4.21
CA SER A 99 -2.04 5.39 4.71
C SER A 99 -3.19 4.85 3.86
N VAL A 100 -2.99 4.70 2.54
CA VAL A 100 -3.93 4.00 1.66
C VAL A 100 -3.95 2.50 1.94
N LEU A 101 -2.76 1.91 2.12
CA LEU A 101 -2.59 0.53 2.55
C LEU A 101 -3.34 0.27 3.87
N ASP A 102 -3.19 1.13 4.86
CA ASP A 102 -3.92 1.07 6.14
C ASP A 102 -5.44 1.13 5.94
N ALA A 103 -5.94 2.03 5.09
CA ALA A 103 -7.36 2.14 4.77
C ALA A 103 -7.94 0.89 4.07
N CYS A 104 -7.12 0.16 3.31
CA CYS A 104 -7.51 -1.10 2.66
C CYS A 104 -7.61 -2.28 3.65
N LEU A 105 -7.10 -2.13 4.86
CA LEU A 105 -6.89 -3.20 5.85
C LEU A 105 -7.74 -3.04 7.11
N THR A 106 -8.83 -2.29 7.02
CA THR A 106 -9.81 -2.24 8.11
C THR A 106 -10.39 -3.64 8.37
N PRO A 107 -10.83 -3.97 9.60
CA PRO A 107 -11.40 -5.29 9.91
C PRO A 107 -12.60 -5.68 9.05
N ILE A 108 -13.27 -4.68 8.49
CA ILE A 108 -14.39 -4.85 7.58
C ILE A 108 -13.88 -5.30 6.22
N LEU A 109 -12.85 -4.65 5.66
CA LEU A 109 -12.35 -4.92 4.31
C LEU A 109 -11.39 -6.12 4.23
N ALA A 110 -10.52 -6.27 5.23
CA ALA A 110 -9.44 -7.26 5.24
C ALA A 110 -9.88 -8.72 4.95
N PRO A 111 -11.08 -9.20 5.35
CA PRO A 111 -11.53 -10.55 5.03
C PRO A 111 -11.76 -10.82 3.53
N PHE A 112 -11.96 -9.79 2.71
CA PHE A 112 -12.27 -9.94 1.28
C PHE A 112 -11.36 -9.13 0.35
N THR A 113 -10.44 -8.34 0.90
CA THR A 113 -9.38 -7.65 0.15
C THR A 113 -8.07 -8.43 0.22
N THR A 114 -7.29 -8.38 -0.86
CA THR A 114 -5.91 -8.88 -0.87
C THR A 114 -5.06 -7.89 -1.63
N ILE A 115 -4.12 -7.26 -0.94
CA ILE A 115 -3.22 -6.29 -1.53
C ILE A 115 -2.09 -7.06 -2.20
N THR A 116 -2.03 -6.96 -3.52
CA THR A 116 -1.12 -7.75 -4.34
C THR A 116 0.17 -7.02 -4.64
N HIS A 117 0.09 -5.71 -4.93
CA HIS A 117 1.24 -4.91 -5.31
C HIS A 117 1.12 -3.48 -4.77
N MET A 118 2.24 -2.93 -4.33
CA MET A 118 2.46 -1.49 -4.15
C MET A 118 3.54 -1.07 -5.15
N ILE A 119 3.13 -0.26 -6.13
CA ILE A 119 3.99 0.17 -7.24
C ILE A 119 4.50 1.58 -6.95
N GLY A 120 5.82 1.73 -6.86
CA GLY A 120 6.48 3.03 -6.81
C GLY A 120 6.93 3.44 -8.20
N VAL A 121 6.25 4.43 -8.79
CA VAL A 121 6.63 4.96 -10.11
C VAL A 121 7.70 6.04 -9.95
N VAL A 122 8.89 5.78 -10.50
CA VAL A 122 10.05 6.66 -10.42
C VAL A 122 10.34 7.24 -11.80
N ASP A 123 10.41 8.57 -11.91
CA ASP A 123 10.80 9.24 -13.15
C ASP A 123 12.32 9.31 -13.27
N ALA A 124 12.88 8.56 -14.22
CA ALA A 124 14.32 8.52 -14.46
C ALA A 124 14.91 9.89 -14.84
N SER A 125 14.13 10.75 -15.51
CA SER A 125 14.62 12.03 -16.03
C SER A 125 14.85 13.08 -14.94
N ILE A 126 14.10 13.03 -13.83
CA ILE A 126 14.18 14.02 -12.74
C ILE A 126 14.79 13.47 -11.45
N TYR A 127 15.10 12.17 -11.37
CA TYR A 127 15.63 11.56 -10.14
C TYR A 127 16.87 12.29 -9.58
N HIS A 128 17.78 12.72 -10.45
CA HIS A 128 18.97 13.47 -10.07
C HIS A 128 18.67 14.83 -9.39
N GLN A 129 17.45 15.34 -9.54
CA GLN A 129 17.00 16.60 -8.94
C GLN A 129 16.35 16.38 -7.56
N ILE A 130 16.09 15.14 -7.15
CA ILE A 130 15.46 14.84 -5.85
C ILE A 130 16.27 15.45 -4.70
N SER A 131 17.60 15.45 -4.79
CA SER A 131 18.47 16.09 -3.80
C SER A 131 18.28 17.61 -3.64
N ASN A 132 17.65 18.26 -4.62
CA ASN A 132 17.40 19.71 -4.62
C ASN A 132 16.09 20.08 -3.94
N PHE A 133 15.20 19.12 -3.67
CA PHE A 133 13.95 19.36 -2.96
C PHE A 133 14.21 19.56 -1.45
N PRO A 134 13.26 20.17 -0.72
CA PRO A 134 13.30 20.22 0.74
C PRO A 134 13.48 18.82 1.39
N ARG A 135 14.16 18.74 2.54
CA ARG A 135 14.52 17.46 3.19
C ARG A 135 13.32 16.61 3.58
N ASP A 136 12.24 17.25 3.99
CA ASP A 136 10.94 16.63 4.26
C ASP A 136 10.36 15.96 3.01
N VAL A 137 10.39 16.65 1.86
CA VAL A 137 9.94 16.09 0.57
C VAL A 137 10.83 14.93 0.13
N GLN A 138 12.15 15.04 0.32
CA GLN A 138 13.08 13.93 0.06
C GLN A 138 12.77 12.73 0.96
N GLY A 139 12.55 12.96 2.25
CA GLY A 139 12.19 11.91 3.21
C GLY A 139 10.95 11.14 2.77
N LEU A 140 9.89 11.87 2.41
CA LEU A 140 8.65 11.28 1.89
C LEU A 140 8.91 10.47 0.61
N PHE A 141 9.70 11.00 -0.32
CA PHE A 141 10.05 10.29 -1.55
C PHE A 141 10.74 8.94 -1.26
N TYR A 142 11.79 8.93 -0.45
CA TYR A 142 12.52 7.69 -0.15
C TYR A 142 11.70 6.72 0.70
N GLU A 143 10.89 7.23 1.63
CA GLU A 143 9.98 6.43 2.44
C GLU A 143 8.97 5.69 1.57
N GLN A 144 8.41 6.35 0.55
CA GLN A 144 7.50 5.69 -0.40
C GLN A 144 8.18 4.50 -1.12
N LEU A 145 9.41 4.69 -1.60
CA LEU A 145 10.14 3.65 -2.33
C LEU A 145 10.47 2.44 -1.46
N ALA A 146 10.73 2.65 -0.17
CA ALA A 146 11.03 1.59 0.78
C ALA A 146 9.85 0.62 0.99
N TYR A 147 8.61 1.07 0.77
CA TYR A 147 7.40 0.24 0.97
C TYR A 147 6.88 -0.43 -0.30
N CYS A 148 7.44 -0.09 -1.47
CA CYS A 148 6.97 -0.62 -2.73
C CYS A 148 7.41 -2.07 -2.93
N SER A 149 6.49 -2.93 -3.37
CA SER A 149 6.82 -4.28 -3.82
C SER A 149 7.40 -4.28 -5.24
N VAL A 150 7.04 -3.26 -6.04
CA VAL A 150 7.54 -3.05 -7.40
C VAL A 150 8.01 -1.59 -7.52
N LEU A 151 9.22 -1.39 -8.01
CA LEU A 151 9.74 -0.07 -8.35
C LEU A 151 9.81 0.04 -9.87
N PHE A 152 8.92 0.84 -10.46
CA PHE A 152 8.87 1.04 -11.90
C PHE A 152 9.62 2.33 -12.27
N VAL A 153 10.82 2.18 -12.80
CA VAL A 153 11.65 3.26 -13.35
C VAL A 153 11.14 3.59 -14.75
N ASN A 154 10.34 4.64 -14.83
CA ASN A 154 9.68 5.11 -16.04
C ASN A 154 10.49 6.22 -16.73
N LYS A 155 10.12 6.52 -17.99
CA LYS A 155 10.70 7.58 -18.83
C LYS A 155 12.21 7.44 -19.07
N ILE A 156 12.69 6.20 -19.17
CA ILE A 156 14.10 5.93 -19.49
C ILE A 156 14.52 6.51 -20.84
N ASP A 157 13.57 6.75 -21.75
CA ASP A 157 13.75 7.43 -23.03
C ASP A 157 14.14 8.91 -22.91
N LEU A 158 13.89 9.53 -21.75
CA LEU A 158 14.23 10.91 -21.44
C LEU A 158 15.46 11.05 -20.52
N ALA A 159 16.09 9.93 -20.16
CA ALA A 159 17.22 9.90 -19.24
C ALA A 159 18.50 9.38 -19.92
N TYR A 160 19.65 9.89 -19.49
CA TYR A 160 20.94 9.35 -19.93
C TYR A 160 21.21 7.99 -19.28
N VAL A 161 21.87 7.10 -20.01
CA VAL A 161 22.20 5.73 -19.55
C VAL A 161 22.93 5.73 -18.21
N ASP A 162 23.90 6.64 -18.01
CA ASP A 162 24.67 6.73 -16.77
C ASP A 162 23.79 7.17 -15.58
N ALA A 163 22.84 8.08 -15.82
CA ALA A 163 21.90 8.53 -14.80
C ALA A 163 20.94 7.41 -14.40
N THR A 164 20.40 6.67 -15.37
CA THR A 164 19.55 5.50 -15.11
C THR A 164 20.33 4.40 -14.38
N SER A 165 21.58 4.13 -14.76
CA SER A 165 22.42 3.14 -14.09
C SER A 165 22.68 3.51 -12.62
N LYS A 166 22.92 4.79 -12.34
CA LYS A 166 23.07 5.28 -10.96
C LYS A 166 21.77 5.11 -10.17
N LEU A 167 20.64 5.55 -10.74
CA LEU A 167 19.31 5.40 -10.14
C LEU A 167 19.04 3.95 -9.74
N LEU A 168 19.29 2.99 -10.63
CA LEU A 168 19.03 1.57 -10.33
C LEU A 168 19.85 1.07 -9.13
N LYS A 169 21.14 1.45 -9.04
CA LYS A 169 21.98 1.13 -7.87
C LYS A 169 21.45 1.77 -6.59
N ASP A 170 21.01 3.02 -6.67
CA ASP A 170 20.45 3.71 -5.52
C ASP A 170 19.15 3.01 -5.06
N LEU A 171 18.28 2.59 -5.98
CA LEU A 171 17.06 1.84 -5.67
C LEU A 171 17.33 0.47 -5.06
N GLU A 172 18.34 -0.26 -5.52
CA GLU A 172 18.77 -1.53 -4.91
C GLU A 172 19.21 -1.36 -3.46
N VAL A 173 19.83 -0.21 -3.13
CA VAL A 173 20.19 0.12 -1.74
C VAL A 173 18.98 0.53 -0.92
N ILE A 174 18.08 1.32 -1.50
CA ILE A 174 16.86 1.81 -0.82
C ILE A 174 15.91 0.66 -0.51
N ASN A 175 15.70 -0.25 -1.46
CA ASN A 175 14.77 -1.37 -1.34
C ASN A 175 15.32 -2.60 -2.10
N PRO A 176 16.16 -3.42 -1.44
CA PRO A 176 16.88 -4.53 -2.10
C PRO A 176 16.00 -5.70 -2.54
N ASP A 177 14.72 -5.68 -2.19
CA ASP A 177 13.80 -6.79 -2.45
C ASP A 177 12.61 -6.36 -3.32
N ALA A 178 12.52 -5.08 -3.67
CA ALA A 178 11.54 -4.64 -4.66
C ALA A 178 11.89 -5.27 -6.02
N ASP A 179 10.84 -5.64 -6.76
CA ASP A 179 11.01 -5.94 -8.18
C ASP A 179 11.23 -4.63 -8.94
N ILE A 180 12.47 -4.36 -9.33
CA ILE A 180 12.85 -3.14 -10.05
C ILE A 180 12.66 -3.40 -11.56
N GLN A 181 11.68 -2.72 -12.13
CA GLN A 181 11.37 -2.78 -13.56
C GLN A 181 11.71 -1.45 -14.23
N VAL A 182 12.29 -1.51 -15.43
CA VAL A 182 12.58 -0.33 -16.25
C VAL A 182 11.65 -0.27 -17.44
N GLY A 183 11.20 0.93 -17.80
CA GLY A 183 10.34 1.09 -18.96
C GLY A 183 10.07 2.54 -19.34
N MET A 184 9.20 2.67 -20.33
CA MET A 184 8.75 3.94 -20.88
C MET A 184 7.24 3.86 -21.12
N HIS A 185 6.59 5.02 -21.14
CA HIS A 185 5.15 5.14 -21.40
C HIS A 185 4.26 4.27 -20.48
N GLY A 186 4.68 4.06 -19.22
CA GLY A 186 3.85 3.35 -18.23
C GLY A 186 3.74 1.84 -18.41
N ARG A 187 4.53 1.23 -19.30
CA ARG A 187 4.46 -0.20 -19.63
C ARG A 187 5.15 -1.10 -18.58
N VAL A 188 4.55 -1.20 -17.41
CA VAL A 188 4.97 -2.10 -16.32
C VAL A 188 4.37 -3.50 -16.51
N THR A 189 5.11 -4.57 -16.23
CA THR A 189 4.61 -5.94 -16.36
C THR A 189 4.28 -6.50 -14.98
N LEU A 190 3.02 -6.83 -14.73
CA LEU A 190 2.58 -7.46 -13.47
C LEU A 190 1.89 -8.80 -13.73
N PRO A 191 2.10 -9.81 -12.87
CA PRO A 191 1.31 -11.04 -12.91
C PRO A 191 -0.08 -10.81 -12.31
N ILE A 192 -0.98 -10.15 -13.04
CA ILE A 192 -2.34 -9.83 -12.58
C ILE A 192 -3.24 -11.07 -12.62
N ALA A 193 -3.02 -11.94 -13.62
CA ALA A 193 -3.75 -13.17 -13.87
C ALA A 193 -3.25 -14.35 -13.01
N LEU A 194 -3.48 -14.30 -11.70
CA LEU A 194 -3.50 -15.51 -10.87
C LEU A 194 -4.94 -15.99 -10.73
N LYS A 195 -5.36 -16.86 -11.67
CA LYS A 195 -6.53 -17.74 -11.52
C LYS A 195 -6.17 -18.83 -10.52
N HIS A 196 -7.02 -19.02 -9.49
CA HIS A 196 -7.11 -20.20 -8.63
C HIS A 196 -5.85 -21.10 -8.60
N MET A 197 -4.84 -20.74 -7.79
CA MET A 197 -4.01 -21.79 -7.20
C MET A 197 -4.90 -22.54 -6.21
N THR A 198 -5.53 -23.60 -6.71
CA THR A 198 -6.04 -24.69 -5.90
C THR A 198 -4.87 -25.14 -5.03
N ILE A 199 -5.05 -25.08 -3.72
CA ILE A 199 -4.08 -25.59 -2.74
C ILE A 199 -4.06 -27.11 -2.92
N ALA A 200 -3.29 -27.59 -3.89
CA ALA A 200 -2.89 -28.97 -4.00
C ALA A 200 -1.51 -29.07 -3.35
N SER A 201 -1.49 -29.77 -2.21
CA SER A 201 -0.29 -30.15 -1.47
C SER A 201 0.75 -30.77 -2.41
N SER A 202 1.75 -30.00 -2.78
CA SER A 202 3.01 -30.54 -3.29
C SER A 202 4.15 -29.67 -2.79
N SER A 203 4.96 -30.31 -1.97
CA SER A 203 6.23 -29.84 -1.43
C SER A 203 7.16 -29.42 -2.57
N LYS A 204 7.58 -28.13 -2.54
CA LYS A 204 8.68 -27.45 -3.25
C LYS A 204 8.19 -26.14 -3.89
N HIS A 205 7.94 -25.12 -3.07
CA HIS A 205 7.87 -23.73 -3.51
C HIS A 205 8.89 -22.90 -2.73
N GLU A 206 10.17 -23.15 -3.00
CA GLU A 206 11.26 -22.19 -2.75
C GLU A 206 11.28 -21.18 -3.90
N THR A 207 10.38 -20.19 -3.83
CA THR A 207 10.53 -18.81 -4.36
C THR A 207 9.24 -18.05 -4.02
N LEU A 208 8.88 -17.99 -2.73
CA LEU A 208 7.94 -16.96 -2.31
C LEU A 208 8.71 -15.64 -2.33
N HIS A 209 8.39 -14.78 -3.29
CA HIS A 209 8.85 -13.41 -3.29
C HIS A 209 8.61 -12.83 -1.89
N LYS A 210 9.65 -12.27 -1.27
CA LYS A 210 9.56 -11.52 0.00
C LYS A 210 8.89 -10.17 -0.25
N THR A 211 7.67 -10.19 -0.79
CA THR A 211 6.89 -8.99 -1.08
C THR A 211 6.38 -8.34 0.20
N MET A 212 6.07 -7.06 0.08
CA MET A 212 5.11 -6.35 0.94
C MET A 212 3.98 -7.25 1.44
N ASN A 213 3.90 -7.61 2.72
CA ASN A 213 2.71 -8.26 3.26
C ASN A 213 2.20 -7.53 4.50
N HIS A 214 0.94 -7.79 4.82
CA HIS A 214 0.30 -7.23 6.00
C HIS A 214 -0.30 -8.36 6.81
N GLN A 215 -0.44 -8.14 8.10
CA GLN A 215 -1.12 -9.06 8.99
C GLN A 215 -2.17 -8.31 9.80
N LEU A 216 -3.42 -8.75 9.72
CA LEU A 216 -4.48 -8.33 10.62
C LEU A 216 -4.51 -9.26 11.84
N ILE A 217 -4.47 -8.68 13.03
CA ILE A 217 -4.71 -9.33 14.31
C ILE A 217 -6.06 -8.82 14.81
N GLN A 218 -7.11 -9.64 14.69
CA GLN A 218 -8.48 -9.27 15.08
C GLN A 218 -8.72 -9.34 16.60
N SER A 219 -7.81 -9.91 17.37
CA SER A 219 -7.93 -10.02 18.83
C SER A 219 -6.55 -9.88 19.47
N PRO A 220 -6.09 -8.64 19.64
CA PRO A 220 -4.79 -8.38 20.24
C PRO A 220 -4.69 -8.97 21.65
N VAL A 221 -3.50 -9.42 22.01
CA VAL A 221 -3.23 -9.97 23.35
C VAL A 221 -3.58 -8.96 24.43
N LYS A 222 -4.46 -9.34 25.36
CA LYS A 222 -4.79 -8.46 26.49
C LYS A 222 -3.58 -8.39 27.41
N CYS A 223 -2.99 -7.20 27.53
CA CYS A 223 -1.83 -6.92 28.38
C CYS A 223 -1.91 -5.50 28.94
N THR A 224 -1.03 -5.17 29.87
CA THR A 224 -0.89 -3.79 30.36
C THR A 224 -0.18 -2.92 29.33
N LYS A 225 -0.35 -1.59 29.43
CA LYS A 225 0.33 -0.65 28.53
C LYS A 225 1.86 -0.83 28.53
N ALA A 226 2.45 -1.07 29.70
CA ALA A 226 3.89 -1.31 29.84
C ALA A 226 4.34 -2.59 29.11
N GLN A 227 3.60 -3.70 29.29
CA GLN A 227 3.89 -4.97 28.59
C GLN A 227 3.74 -4.84 27.08
N PHE A 228 2.79 -4.04 26.60
CA PHE A 228 2.62 -3.80 25.17
C PHE A 228 3.82 -3.03 24.57
N ILE A 229 4.31 -2.02 25.28
CA ILE A 229 5.50 -1.26 24.86
C ILE A 229 6.73 -2.18 24.77
N GLU A 230 6.91 -3.08 25.74
CA GLU A 230 7.98 -4.09 25.69
C GLU A 230 7.84 -5.01 24.46
N ARG A 231 6.62 -5.42 24.11
CA ARG A 231 6.34 -6.22 22.91
C ARG A 231 6.65 -5.45 21.61
N LEU A 232 6.31 -4.16 21.53
CA LEU A 232 6.65 -3.30 20.39
C LEU A 232 8.17 -3.18 20.19
N ALA A 233 8.93 -3.12 21.28
CA ALA A 233 10.39 -3.06 21.22
C ALA A 233 11.03 -4.37 20.69
N CYS A 234 10.32 -5.49 20.79
CA CYS A 234 10.74 -6.79 20.28
C CYS A 234 10.31 -7.06 18.83
N LEU A 235 9.58 -6.13 18.19
CA LEU A 235 9.18 -6.31 16.80
C LEU A 235 10.42 -6.32 15.89
N PRO A 236 10.51 -7.29 14.97
CA PRO A 236 11.59 -7.31 13.99
C PRO A 236 11.67 -6.03 13.17
N SER A 237 12.87 -5.66 12.72
CA SER A 237 13.10 -4.46 11.90
C SER A 237 12.40 -4.49 10.54
N HIS A 238 11.97 -5.67 10.07
CA HIS A 238 11.16 -5.82 8.86
C HIS A 238 9.67 -5.56 9.08
N ILE A 239 9.24 -5.30 10.32
CA ILE A 239 7.93 -4.73 10.62
C ILE A 239 8.09 -3.22 10.67
N TYR A 240 7.57 -2.56 9.66
CA TYR A 240 7.80 -1.14 9.49
C TYR A 240 6.74 -0.29 10.16
N ARG A 241 5.49 -0.77 10.19
CA ARG A 241 4.37 -0.06 10.77
C ARG A 241 3.41 -1.00 11.47
N LEU A 242 2.85 -0.53 12.56
CA LEU A 242 1.74 -1.17 13.23
C LEU A 242 0.73 -0.11 13.62
N LYS A 243 -0.54 -0.34 13.29
CA LYS A 243 -1.65 0.55 13.68
C LYS A 243 -2.85 -0.25 14.15
N GLY A 244 -3.68 0.36 14.99
CA GLY A 244 -4.95 -0.25 15.34
C GLY A 244 -5.50 0.24 16.66
N PHE A 245 -6.55 -0.43 17.13
CA PHE A 245 -7.25 -0.09 18.35
C PHE A 245 -7.14 -1.23 19.35
N MET A 246 -6.79 -0.91 20.59
CA MET A 246 -6.71 -1.88 21.66
C MET A 246 -7.08 -1.25 22.99
N THR A 247 -7.73 -2.02 23.86
CA THR A 247 -7.96 -1.64 25.25
C THR A 247 -7.01 -2.42 26.15
N PHE A 248 -6.13 -1.73 26.88
CA PHE A 248 -5.17 -2.34 27.82
C PHE A 248 -5.86 -2.77 29.12
N GLN A 249 -5.31 -3.76 29.81
CA GLN A 249 -5.87 -4.29 31.07
C GLN A 249 -5.89 -3.26 32.21
N ASP A 250 -4.92 -2.35 32.22
CA ASP A 250 -4.75 -1.29 33.21
C ASP A 250 -5.55 -0.02 32.89
N THR A 251 -6.37 -0.04 31.83
CA THR A 251 -7.15 1.14 31.39
C THR A 251 -8.56 0.74 30.94
N THR A 252 -9.51 1.66 31.07
CA THR A 252 -10.88 1.47 30.55
C THR A 252 -11.09 2.09 29.17
N GLN A 253 -10.14 2.91 28.72
CA GLN A 253 -10.18 3.60 27.43
C GLN A 253 -9.52 2.75 26.34
N THR A 254 -10.06 2.81 25.13
CA THR A 254 -9.42 2.25 23.94
C THR A 254 -8.36 3.23 23.45
N TYR A 255 -7.21 2.70 23.07
CA TYR A 255 -6.11 3.49 22.52
C TYR A 255 -6.00 3.28 21.02
N LEU A 256 -5.75 4.37 20.29
CA LEU A 256 -5.16 4.30 18.97
C LEU A 256 -3.67 4.05 19.14
N ILE A 257 -3.21 2.94 18.58
CA ILE A 257 -1.80 2.56 18.54
C ILE A 257 -1.26 2.98 17.19
N GLN A 258 -0.14 3.68 17.20
CA GLN A 258 0.66 3.94 16.02
C GLN A 258 2.11 3.57 16.31
N TYR A 259 2.70 2.80 15.43
CA TYR A 259 4.11 2.43 15.47
C TYR A 259 4.67 2.58 14.07
N THR A 260 5.81 3.25 13.93
CA THR A 260 6.55 3.41 12.68
C THR A 260 8.04 3.35 12.99
N GLN A 261 8.76 2.39 12.40
CA GLN A 261 10.22 2.25 12.49
C GLN A 261 10.80 2.43 13.91
N GLY A 262 10.24 1.71 14.89
CA GLY A 262 10.71 1.73 16.29
C GLY A 262 10.18 2.89 17.14
N GLN A 263 9.55 3.90 16.54
CA GLN A 263 8.82 4.94 17.27
C GLN A 263 7.36 4.51 17.46
N TYR A 264 6.77 4.85 18.60
CA TYR A 264 5.36 4.57 18.86
C TYR A 264 4.64 5.74 19.52
N GLU A 265 3.34 5.80 19.28
CA GLU A 265 2.42 6.74 19.89
C GLU A 265 1.16 5.98 20.33
N LEU A 266 0.73 6.22 21.56
CA LEU A 266 -0.44 5.60 22.17
C LEU A 266 -1.42 6.69 22.58
N ILE A 267 -2.40 6.96 21.73
CA ILE A 267 -3.35 8.06 21.88
C ILE A 267 -4.65 7.52 22.51
N PRO A 268 -5.07 8.00 23.69
CA PRO A 268 -6.34 7.58 24.27
C PRO A 268 -7.50 8.12 23.43
N MET A 269 -8.43 7.25 23.07
CA MET A 269 -9.61 7.59 22.26
C MET A 269 -10.87 7.38 23.09
N SER A 270 -11.79 8.33 23.01
CA SER A 270 -13.12 8.21 23.60
C SER A 270 -14.13 7.96 22.48
N PHE A 271 -14.69 6.77 22.45
CA PHE A 271 -15.71 6.40 21.47
C PHE A 271 -17.09 6.39 22.12
N SER A 272 -18.09 6.89 21.40
CA SER A 272 -19.50 6.83 21.82
C SER A 272 -20.09 5.41 21.71
N LYS A 273 -19.44 4.53 20.94
CA LYS A 273 -19.79 3.12 20.73
C LYS A 273 -18.54 2.24 20.84
N LYS A 274 -18.73 0.97 21.17
CA LYS A 274 -17.64 -0.01 21.26
C LYS A 274 -17.03 -0.25 19.88
N VAL A 275 -15.74 0.04 19.71
CA VAL A 275 -14.98 -0.16 18.46
C VAL A 275 -14.35 -1.56 18.50
N PRO A 276 -14.33 -2.31 17.38
CA PRO A 276 -13.58 -3.56 17.31
C PRO A 276 -12.10 -3.30 17.59
N GLU A 277 -11.50 -4.15 18.41
CA GLU A 277 -10.07 -4.09 18.71
C GLU A 277 -9.31 -4.91 17.68
N TYR A 278 -8.25 -4.33 17.10
CA TYR A 278 -7.43 -4.99 16.11
C TYR A 278 -6.07 -4.31 16.00
N LEU A 279 -5.09 -5.02 15.46
CA LEU A 279 -3.81 -4.47 15.02
C LEU A 279 -3.57 -4.87 13.56
N VAL A 280 -3.13 -3.93 12.75
CA VAL A 280 -2.62 -4.17 11.39
C VAL A 280 -1.12 -3.97 11.45
N LEU A 281 -0.38 -5.00 11.08
CA LEU A 281 1.06 -4.93 10.86
C LEU A 281 1.33 -4.82 9.38
N ILE A 282 2.26 -3.94 9.03
CA ILE A 282 2.76 -3.76 7.68
C ILE A 282 4.27 -3.95 7.75
N GLY A 283 4.76 -4.81 6.88
CA GLY A 283 6.13 -5.26 6.94
C GLY A 283 6.43 -6.23 5.82
N LYS A 284 7.60 -6.82 5.88
CA LYS A 284 8.11 -7.61 4.78
C LYS A 284 8.35 -9.04 5.19
N GLY A 285 7.72 -9.98 4.48
CA GLY A 285 7.84 -11.40 4.79
C GLY A 285 7.36 -11.72 6.21
N ILE A 286 6.37 -10.98 6.70
CA ILE A 286 5.78 -11.18 8.02
C ILE A 286 5.35 -12.65 8.14
N SER A 287 5.91 -13.31 9.14
CA SER A 287 5.57 -14.66 9.55
C SER A 287 4.84 -14.64 10.89
N LYS A 288 4.15 -15.74 11.23
CA LYS A 288 3.41 -15.82 12.50
C LYS A 288 4.30 -15.60 13.74
N GLU A 289 5.56 -16.01 13.66
CA GLU A 289 6.54 -15.86 14.74
C GLU A 289 6.84 -14.38 15.03
N ASP A 290 6.81 -13.53 14.01
CA ASP A 290 7.18 -12.10 14.13
C ASP A 290 6.19 -11.30 14.98
N TYR A 291 4.91 -11.71 15.01
CA TYR A 291 3.83 -11.01 15.71
C TYR A 291 3.11 -11.88 16.73
N GLN A 292 3.60 -13.09 17.01
CA GLN A 292 3.03 -13.97 18.04
C GLN A 292 3.00 -13.28 19.41
N CYS A 293 3.95 -12.38 19.66
CA CYS A 293 3.96 -11.55 20.86
C CYS A 293 2.79 -10.54 20.92
N LEU A 294 1.97 -10.39 19.89
CA LEU A 294 0.83 -9.47 19.84
C LEU A 294 -0.52 -10.20 19.71
N GLU A 295 -0.50 -11.50 19.43
CA GLU A 295 -1.67 -12.37 19.22
C GLU A 295 -1.88 -13.29 20.45
N GLN A 296 -3.14 -13.65 20.75
CA GLN A 296 -3.48 -14.61 21.83
C GLN A 296 -3.28 -16.07 21.41
#